data_AF-N6TGQ0-F1
#
_entry.id   AF-N6TGQ0-F1
#
_cell.length_a   1.000
_cell.length_b   1.000
_cell.length_c   1.000
_cell.angle_alpha   90.00
_cell.angle_beta   90.00
_cell.angle_gamma   90.00
#
_symmetry.space_group_name_H-M   'P 1'
#
loop_
_entity.id
_entity.type
_entity.pdbx_description
1 polymer ?
#
loop_
_entity_poly.entity_id
_entity_poly.type
_entity_poly.pdbx_seq_one_letter_code
_entity_poly.pdbx_strand_id
1 'polypeptide(L)'
;MKCLLVAPLLLATALAAGLAGFEPDGVEKLKQELIEQFSAVAQGLPTLASHNSLGSSEALLNDYLDLVLPDINSAISSAGFDPTSLPDEKINIGIGHVNLSQGNLTKLATIERYHNVTVSYDSDSKKVALEFILRWQDLELIYKFKSKVVLISSTGHVVANVEHLKIHLKLAFDLNLAQVEVQSLDFKHTGDIALTFTGVGVLDYIIDAMSNSFTGIFHNLILDMVKKVAMDPVEEIVEAINQILDNALRPTTTH
;
A
#
# COMPACT_ATOMS: atom_id res chain seq x y z
N MET A 1 -21.83 15.94 -15.95
CA MET A 1 -20.93 16.62 -15.01
C MET A 1 -20.17 15.66 -14.07
N LYS A 2 -19.92 14.39 -14.47
CA LYS A 2 -19.39 13.35 -13.57
C LYS A 2 -17.93 12.94 -13.79
N CYS A 3 -17.34 13.28 -14.94
CA CYS A 3 -16.05 12.73 -15.39
C CYS A 3 -14.82 13.60 -15.08
N LEU A 4 -15.01 14.84 -14.62
CA LEU A 4 -13.96 15.85 -14.71
C LEU A 4 -12.83 15.73 -13.67
N LEU A 5 -13.11 15.09 -12.54
CA LEU A 5 -12.13 14.83 -11.47
C LEU A 5 -11.60 13.39 -11.51
N VAL A 6 -12.25 12.52 -12.29
CA VAL A 6 -12.02 11.07 -12.27
C VAL A 6 -10.96 10.69 -13.31
N ALA A 7 -10.88 11.42 -14.43
CA ALA A 7 -9.99 11.08 -15.55
C ALA A 7 -8.48 11.19 -15.25
N PRO A 8 -7.95 12.23 -14.55
CA PRO A 8 -6.52 12.31 -14.23
C PRO A 8 -6.11 11.22 -13.21
N LEU A 9 -7.00 10.90 -12.27
CA LEU A 9 -6.74 9.90 -11.25
C LEU A 9 -6.88 8.47 -11.76
N LEU A 10 -7.89 8.20 -12.59
CA LEU A 10 -8.02 6.91 -13.25
C LEU A 10 -6.79 6.67 -14.14
N LEU A 11 -6.19 7.73 -14.73
CA LEU A 11 -5.04 7.61 -15.63
C LEU A 11 -3.80 7.28 -14.80
N ALA A 12 -3.70 7.88 -13.61
CA ALA A 12 -2.69 7.55 -12.62
C ALA A 12 -2.77 6.07 -12.20
N THR A 13 -3.98 5.56 -11.94
CA THR A 13 -4.17 4.16 -11.54
C THR A 13 -4.09 3.17 -12.70
N ALA A 14 -4.35 3.58 -13.95
CA ALA A 14 -4.18 2.75 -15.13
C ALA A 14 -2.70 2.67 -15.55
N LEU A 15 -1.94 3.76 -15.36
CA LEU A 15 -0.49 3.73 -15.47
C LEU A 15 0.16 2.90 -14.36
N ALA A 16 -0.39 2.94 -13.15
CA ALA A 16 0.04 2.08 -12.04
C ALA A 16 0.02 0.59 -12.39
N ALA A 17 -1.08 0.13 -12.98
CA ALA A 17 -1.22 -1.24 -13.46
C ALA A 17 -0.21 -1.54 -14.60
N GLY A 18 -0.03 -0.60 -15.54
CA GLY A 18 0.90 -0.78 -16.66
C GLY A 18 2.39 -0.82 -16.28
N LEU A 19 2.83 0.00 -15.32
CA LEU A 19 4.23 0.08 -14.89
C LEU A 19 4.63 -1.11 -13.99
N ALA A 20 3.68 -1.74 -13.31
CA ALA A 20 3.88 -3.00 -12.59
C ALA A 20 4.03 -4.25 -13.50
N GLY A 21 4.11 -4.05 -14.83
CA GLY A 21 4.27 -5.14 -15.80
C GLY A 21 2.97 -5.89 -16.13
N PHE A 22 1.81 -5.31 -15.84
CA PHE A 22 0.51 -5.87 -16.18
C PHE A 22 -0.08 -5.19 -17.42
N GLU A 23 -0.19 -5.95 -18.51
CA GLU A 23 -1.07 -5.68 -19.65
C GLU A 23 -2.18 -6.75 -19.74
N PRO A 24 -3.30 -6.61 -18.98
CA PRO A 24 -4.53 -7.31 -19.30
C PRO A 24 -5.26 -6.60 -20.45
N ASP A 25 -5.92 -7.35 -21.34
CA ASP A 25 -6.74 -6.83 -22.46
C ASP A 25 -7.82 -5.80 -22.05
N GLY A 26 -8.19 -5.73 -20.76
CA GLY A 26 -9.11 -4.74 -20.21
C GLY A 26 -8.50 -3.37 -19.92
N VAL A 27 -7.19 -3.29 -19.70
CA VAL A 27 -6.50 -2.04 -19.32
C VAL A 27 -6.36 -1.10 -20.52
N GLU A 28 -6.12 -1.60 -21.73
CA GLU A 28 -6.06 -0.75 -22.93
C GLU A 28 -7.42 -0.13 -23.29
N LYS A 29 -8.49 -0.88 -23.11
CA LYS A 29 -9.86 -0.36 -23.28
C LYS A 29 -10.18 0.71 -22.23
N LEU A 30 -9.80 0.48 -20.97
CA LEU A 30 -9.97 1.46 -19.89
C LEU A 30 -9.08 2.69 -20.12
N LYS A 31 -7.82 2.52 -20.56
CA LYS A 31 -6.90 3.61 -20.93
C LYS A 31 -7.49 4.46 -22.06
N GLN A 32 -8.04 3.86 -23.12
CA GLN A 32 -8.67 4.63 -24.21
C GLN A 32 -9.93 5.36 -23.76
N GLU A 33 -10.83 4.71 -23.02
CA GLU A 33 -12.03 5.35 -22.46
C GLU A 33 -11.66 6.51 -21.51
N LEU A 34 -10.51 6.41 -20.85
CA LEU A 34 -9.99 7.47 -19.98
C LEU A 34 -9.38 8.65 -20.73
N ILE A 35 -8.57 8.37 -21.75
CA ILE A 35 -7.89 9.39 -22.55
C ILE A 35 -8.94 10.23 -23.30
N GLU A 36 -10.01 9.60 -23.82
CA GLU A 36 -11.16 10.31 -24.39
C GLU A 36 -11.86 11.19 -23.34
N GLN A 37 -12.07 10.68 -22.13
CA GLN A 37 -12.64 11.47 -21.04
C GLN A 37 -11.73 12.64 -20.66
N PHE A 38 -10.42 12.46 -20.60
CA PHE A 38 -9.45 13.50 -20.27
C PHE A 38 -9.40 14.63 -21.32
N SER A 39 -9.45 14.28 -22.62
CA SER A 39 -9.50 15.26 -23.72
C SER A 39 -10.76 16.14 -23.66
N ALA A 40 -11.91 15.55 -23.31
CA ALA A 40 -13.16 16.28 -23.13
C ALA A 40 -13.14 17.22 -21.90
N VAL A 41 -12.38 16.86 -20.87
CA VAL A 41 -12.20 17.65 -19.64
C VAL A 41 -11.35 18.89 -19.87
N ALA A 42 -10.23 18.75 -20.60
CA ALA A 42 -9.31 19.85 -20.90
C ALA A 42 -9.98 21.01 -21.66
N GLN A 43 -11.03 20.71 -22.44
CA GLN A 43 -11.75 21.71 -23.24
C GLN A 43 -12.87 22.45 -22.46
N GLY A 44 -13.21 22.01 -21.23
CA GLY A 44 -14.37 22.51 -20.46
C GLY A 44 -14.06 23.34 -19.20
N LEU A 45 -12.79 23.62 -18.90
CA LEU A 45 -12.33 24.21 -17.63
C LEU A 45 -13.02 25.50 -17.13
N PRO A 46 -13.57 26.42 -17.95
CA PRO A 46 -14.09 27.70 -17.42
C PRO A 46 -15.49 27.68 -16.75
N THR A 47 -16.23 26.55 -16.72
CA THR A 47 -17.68 26.54 -16.40
C THR A 47 -18.10 25.79 -15.12
N LEU A 48 -17.16 25.39 -14.26
CA LEU A 48 -17.35 24.27 -13.31
C LEU A 48 -17.77 24.65 -11.88
N ALA A 49 -17.98 25.92 -11.56
CA ALA A 49 -18.09 26.37 -10.17
C ALA A 49 -19.48 26.19 -9.49
N SER A 50 -20.41 25.36 -9.99
CA SER A 50 -21.81 25.45 -9.50
C SER A 50 -22.64 24.20 -9.17
N HIS A 51 -22.20 22.93 -9.27
CA HIS A 51 -23.13 21.79 -9.01
C HIS A 51 -22.58 20.58 -8.21
N ASN A 52 -23.38 20.15 -7.22
CA ASN A 52 -23.24 18.99 -6.32
C ASN A 52 -23.35 17.65 -7.07
N SER A 53 -22.25 16.93 -7.33
CA SER A 53 -22.29 15.58 -7.93
C SER A 53 -21.24 14.56 -7.43
N LEU A 54 -20.67 14.74 -6.24
CA LEU A 54 -19.56 13.91 -5.75
C LEU A 54 -19.92 12.42 -5.52
N GLY A 55 -21.13 12.10 -5.06
CA GLY A 55 -21.48 10.71 -4.67
C GLY A 55 -21.49 9.67 -5.81
N SER A 56 -21.67 10.09 -7.07
CA SER A 56 -21.55 9.15 -8.20
C SER A 56 -20.11 8.89 -8.63
N SER A 57 -19.20 9.80 -8.30
CA SER A 57 -17.78 9.65 -8.63
C SER A 57 -17.09 8.71 -7.64
N GLU A 58 -17.46 8.76 -6.36
CA GLU A 58 -16.97 7.82 -5.33
C GLU A 58 -17.37 6.38 -5.62
N ALA A 59 -18.61 6.13 -6.07
CA ALA A 59 -19.06 4.80 -6.45
C ALA A 59 -18.24 4.20 -7.59
N LEU A 60 -17.95 4.98 -8.64
CA LEU A 60 -17.11 4.54 -9.76
C LEU A 60 -15.67 4.26 -9.32
N LEU A 61 -15.12 5.08 -8.41
CA LEU A 61 -13.77 4.88 -7.87
C LEU A 61 -13.69 3.64 -6.99
N ASN A 62 -14.76 3.32 -6.24
CA ASN A 62 -14.85 2.08 -5.48
C ASN A 62 -14.85 0.87 -6.41
N ASP A 63 -15.72 0.86 -7.43
CA ASP A 63 -15.82 -0.23 -8.39
C ASP A 63 -14.50 -0.44 -9.14
N TYR A 64 -13.83 0.66 -9.53
CA TYR A 64 -12.52 0.60 -10.15
C TYR A 64 -11.46 0.04 -9.20
N LEU A 65 -11.39 0.51 -7.95
CA LEU A 65 -10.41 0.02 -6.99
C LEU A 65 -10.62 -1.49 -6.71
N ASP A 66 -11.86 -1.92 -6.57
CA ASP A 66 -12.22 -3.33 -6.35
C ASP A 66 -11.88 -4.20 -7.58
N LEU A 67 -11.91 -3.63 -8.79
CA LEU A 67 -11.50 -4.31 -10.02
C LEU A 67 -9.98 -4.50 -10.11
N VAL A 68 -9.17 -3.51 -9.69
CA VAL A 68 -7.71 -3.55 -9.87
C VAL A 68 -6.95 -4.18 -8.70
N LEU A 69 -7.52 -4.19 -7.49
CA LEU A 69 -6.87 -4.80 -6.31
C LEU A 69 -6.48 -6.28 -6.51
N PRO A 70 -7.28 -7.14 -7.16
CA PRO A 70 -6.87 -8.50 -7.49
C PRO A 70 -5.60 -8.57 -8.35
N ASP A 71 -5.46 -7.68 -9.33
CA ASP A 71 -4.29 -7.62 -10.20
C ASP A 71 -3.05 -7.12 -9.43
N ILE A 72 -3.23 -6.13 -8.56
CA ILE A 72 -2.18 -5.65 -7.64
C ILE A 72 -1.70 -6.80 -6.74
N ASN A 73 -2.62 -7.55 -6.13
CA ASN A 73 -2.29 -8.72 -5.32
C ASN A 73 -1.53 -9.77 -6.14
N SER A 74 -1.97 -10.06 -7.36
CA SER A 74 -1.27 -10.97 -8.27
C SER A 74 0.15 -10.47 -8.61
N ALA A 75 0.34 -9.16 -8.74
CA ALA A 75 1.64 -8.55 -8.98
C ALA A 75 2.59 -8.72 -7.80
N ILE A 76 2.10 -8.46 -6.58
CA ILE A 76 2.85 -8.63 -5.33
C ILE A 76 3.34 -10.07 -5.19
N SER A 77 2.46 -11.05 -5.41
CA SER A 77 2.85 -12.47 -5.40
C SER A 77 3.88 -12.79 -6.49
N SER A 78 3.67 -12.30 -7.72
CA SER A 78 4.53 -12.59 -8.87
C SER A 78 5.92 -11.97 -8.76
N ALA A 79 6.03 -10.83 -8.07
CA ALA A 79 7.29 -10.16 -7.75
C ALA A 79 8.06 -10.82 -6.58
N GLY A 80 7.50 -11.87 -5.95
CA GLY A 80 8.13 -12.58 -4.84
C GLY A 80 8.04 -11.87 -3.50
N PHE A 81 7.08 -10.94 -3.35
CA PHE A 81 6.78 -10.31 -2.06
C PHE A 81 5.81 -11.13 -1.21
N ASP A 82 5.20 -12.18 -1.75
CA ASP A 82 4.36 -13.11 -0.99
C ASP A 82 4.46 -14.55 -1.54
N PRO A 83 5.10 -15.49 -0.80
CA PRO A 83 5.79 -15.29 0.48
C PRO A 83 7.12 -14.53 0.31
N THR A 84 7.55 -13.80 1.35
CA THR A 84 8.83 -13.07 1.35
C THR A 84 9.72 -13.42 2.54
N SER A 85 10.99 -13.66 2.25
CA SER A 85 11.99 -14.00 3.26
C SER A 85 12.34 -12.79 4.10
N LEU A 86 12.44 -12.99 5.42
CA LEU A 86 12.82 -11.97 6.37
C LEU A 86 14.25 -12.20 6.89
N PRO A 87 14.96 -11.15 7.30
CA PRO A 87 16.32 -11.28 7.80
C PRO A 87 16.38 -12.08 9.11
N ASP A 88 17.51 -12.77 9.32
CA ASP A 88 17.81 -13.39 10.61
C ASP A 88 18.03 -12.29 11.66
N GLU A 89 17.48 -12.48 12.86
CA GLU A 89 17.53 -11.48 13.94
C GLU A 89 18.18 -12.06 15.20
N LYS A 90 18.93 -11.22 15.92
CA LYS A 90 19.49 -11.58 17.22
C LYS A 90 19.00 -10.62 18.29
N ILE A 91 18.26 -11.17 19.24
CA ILE A 91 17.50 -10.41 20.23
C ILE A 91 18.06 -10.70 21.61
N ASN A 92 18.39 -9.64 22.36
CA ASN A 92 18.75 -9.76 23.77
C ASN A 92 17.49 -9.59 24.62
N ILE A 93 17.14 -10.60 25.42
CA ILE A 93 15.91 -10.62 26.24
C ILE A 93 16.20 -10.42 27.73
N GLY A 94 17.24 -9.64 28.07
CA GLY A 94 17.68 -9.33 29.44
C GLY A 94 18.32 -10.50 30.19
N ILE A 95 17.64 -11.65 30.22
CA ILE A 95 18.06 -12.90 30.88
C ILE A 95 18.80 -13.87 29.94
N GLY A 96 19.04 -13.45 28.70
CA GLY A 96 19.66 -14.26 27.67
C GLY A 96 19.53 -13.64 26.28
N HIS A 97 19.66 -14.48 25.26
CA HIS A 97 19.48 -14.08 23.88
C HIS A 97 18.66 -15.10 23.10
N VAL A 98 18.02 -14.63 22.04
CA VAL A 98 17.30 -15.44 21.07
C VAL A 98 17.83 -15.14 19.69
N ASN A 99 18.11 -16.17 18.91
CA ASN A 99 18.36 -16.03 17.48
C ASN A 99 17.11 -16.47 16.75
N LEU A 100 16.62 -15.62 15.87
CA LEU A 100 15.55 -15.89 14.93
C LEU A 100 16.16 -16.18 13.58
N SER A 101 15.71 -17.25 12.92
CA SER A 101 16.18 -17.59 11.59
C SER A 101 15.09 -18.15 10.70
N GLN A 102 15.36 -18.14 9.39
CA GLN A 102 14.43 -18.64 8.38
C GLN A 102 13.06 -17.94 8.46
N GLY A 103 13.09 -16.63 8.66
CA GLY A 103 11.90 -15.81 8.74
C GLY A 103 11.18 -15.74 7.40
N ASN A 104 9.86 -15.80 7.44
CA ASN A 104 9.02 -15.64 6.27
C ASN A 104 7.77 -14.85 6.64
N LEU A 105 7.39 -13.90 5.78
CA LEU A 105 6.14 -13.15 5.87
C LEU A 105 5.25 -13.57 4.70
N THR A 106 3.98 -13.81 4.99
CA THR A 106 2.98 -14.26 4.03
C THR A 106 1.71 -13.42 4.12
N LYS A 107 0.83 -13.57 3.12
CA LYS A 107 -0.44 -12.85 3.00
C LYS A 107 -0.26 -11.35 2.76
N LEU A 108 0.90 -10.93 2.23
CA LEU A 108 1.10 -9.57 1.76
C LEU A 108 0.28 -9.25 0.51
N ALA A 109 -0.03 -10.25 -0.30
CA ALA A 109 -0.85 -10.14 -1.51
C ALA A 109 -2.36 -10.33 -1.23
N THR A 110 -2.85 -9.79 -0.12
CA THR A 110 -4.27 -9.85 0.25
C THR A 110 -4.83 -8.46 0.57
N ILE A 111 -4.35 -7.44 -0.15
CA ILE A 111 -4.77 -6.06 0.02
C ILE A 111 -6.24 -5.95 -0.36
N GLU A 112 -7.01 -5.29 0.51
CA GLU A 112 -8.41 -4.97 0.27
C GLU A 112 -8.69 -3.49 0.52
N ARG A 113 -9.71 -2.96 -0.13
CA ARG A 113 -10.26 -1.64 0.18
C ARG A 113 -10.98 -1.67 1.55
N TYR A 114 -10.79 -0.63 2.35
CA TYR A 114 -11.46 -0.43 3.63
C TYR A 114 -12.23 0.89 3.59
N HIS A 115 -13.55 0.84 3.43
CA HIS A 115 -14.45 2.00 3.20
C HIS A 115 -14.37 2.58 1.79
N ASN A 116 -15.24 3.56 1.52
CA ASN A 116 -15.33 4.23 0.24
C ASN A 116 -14.12 5.13 0.02
N VAL A 117 -13.67 5.19 -1.23
CA VAL A 117 -12.76 6.22 -1.71
C VAL A 117 -13.44 7.57 -1.56
N THR A 118 -12.73 8.54 -0.99
CA THR A 118 -13.25 9.90 -0.79
C THR A 118 -12.59 10.85 -1.78
N VAL A 119 -13.39 11.73 -2.40
CA VAL A 119 -12.91 12.81 -3.26
C VAL A 119 -13.17 14.14 -2.58
N SER A 120 -12.16 14.99 -2.50
CA SER A 120 -12.30 16.35 -1.98
C SER A 120 -11.67 17.37 -2.93
N TYR A 121 -12.22 18.58 -2.93
CA TYR A 121 -11.67 19.72 -3.65
C TYR A 121 -11.48 20.87 -2.68
N ASP A 122 -10.28 21.41 -2.66
CA ASP A 122 -9.94 22.61 -1.91
C ASP A 122 -9.83 23.79 -2.90
N SER A 123 -10.72 24.76 -2.75
CA SER A 123 -10.76 25.94 -3.61
C SER A 123 -9.60 26.90 -3.40
N ASP A 124 -9.05 26.95 -2.18
CA ASP A 124 -8.02 27.91 -1.81
C ASP A 124 -6.65 27.44 -2.34
N SER A 125 -6.35 26.16 -2.17
CA SER A 125 -5.15 25.54 -2.75
C SER A 125 -5.33 25.09 -4.20
N LYS A 126 -6.57 25.06 -4.70
CA LYS A 126 -6.96 24.49 -6.00
C LYS A 126 -6.45 23.06 -6.18
N LYS A 127 -6.54 22.26 -5.12
CA LYS A 127 -6.12 20.86 -5.13
C LYS A 127 -7.33 19.94 -5.10
N VAL A 128 -7.25 18.87 -5.88
CA VAL A 128 -8.21 17.75 -5.84
C VAL A 128 -7.53 16.61 -5.12
N ALA A 129 -8.07 16.17 -3.98
CA ALA A 129 -7.48 15.11 -3.18
C ALA A 129 -8.36 13.86 -3.15
N LEU A 130 -7.70 12.72 -3.18
CA LEU A 130 -8.28 11.39 -3.28
C LEU A 130 -7.71 10.54 -2.18
N GLU A 131 -8.60 10.00 -1.36
CA GLU A 131 -8.25 9.29 -0.15
C GLU A 131 -8.69 7.83 -0.25
N PHE A 132 -7.73 6.94 -0.07
CA PHE A 132 -7.90 5.50 -0.05
C PHE A 132 -7.49 4.99 1.33
N ILE A 133 -8.27 4.07 1.88
CA ILE A 133 -7.83 3.30 3.04
C ILE A 133 -7.77 1.84 2.60
N LEU A 134 -6.58 1.26 2.68
CA LEU A 134 -6.33 -0.13 2.33
C LEU A 134 -6.07 -0.94 3.60
N ARG A 135 -6.43 -2.21 3.59
CA ARG A 135 -6.27 -3.11 4.73
C ARG A 135 -5.64 -4.44 4.33
N TRP A 136 -4.95 -5.02 5.30
CA TRP A 136 -4.68 -6.44 5.39
C TRP A 136 -5.52 -7.01 6.54
N GLN A 137 -6.15 -8.15 6.32
CA GLN A 137 -6.96 -8.79 7.36
C GLN A 137 -6.06 -9.44 8.40
N ASP A 138 -5.14 -10.28 7.94
CA ASP A 138 -4.31 -11.16 8.76
C ASP A 138 -2.94 -11.41 8.10
N LEU A 139 -1.95 -10.58 8.36
CA LEU A 139 -0.57 -10.89 7.96
C LEU A 139 0.01 -11.98 8.85
N GLU A 140 0.79 -12.90 8.29
CA GLU A 140 1.40 -13.98 9.06
C GLU A 140 2.92 -14.00 8.86
N LEU A 141 3.62 -13.93 9.99
CA LEU A 141 5.08 -13.96 10.08
C LEU A 141 5.51 -15.19 10.88
N ILE A 142 6.38 -16.01 10.30
CA ILE A 142 6.87 -17.24 10.92
C ILE A 142 8.39 -17.17 11.02
N TYR A 143 8.93 -17.49 12.20
CA TYR A 143 10.35 -17.69 12.41
C TYR A 143 10.63 -18.99 13.15
N LYS A 144 11.81 -19.57 12.88
CA LYS A 144 12.44 -20.48 13.83
C LYS A 144 13.18 -19.67 14.87
N PHE A 145 13.14 -20.13 16.13
CA PHE A 145 13.90 -19.51 17.19
C PHE A 145 14.79 -20.52 17.92
N LYS A 146 15.95 -20.04 18.35
CA LYS A 146 16.84 -20.71 19.29
C LYS A 146 17.22 -19.74 20.38
N SER A 147 16.70 -19.97 21.59
CA SER A 147 17.03 -19.16 22.75
C SER A 147 18.02 -19.86 23.67
N LYS A 148 18.84 -19.04 24.33
CA LYS A 148 19.66 -19.43 25.46
C LYS A 148 19.44 -18.44 26.58
N VAL A 149 18.70 -18.88 27.59
CA VAL A 149 18.30 -18.09 28.76
C VAL A 149 18.88 -18.75 29.99
N VAL A 150 19.82 -18.06 30.64
CA VAL A 150 20.58 -18.60 31.79
C VAL A 150 21.22 -19.96 31.41
N LEU A 151 20.73 -21.07 31.97
CA LEU A 151 21.20 -22.44 31.74
C LEU A 151 20.24 -23.28 30.87
N ILE A 152 19.11 -22.70 30.45
CA ILE A 152 18.09 -23.37 29.64
C ILE A 152 18.24 -22.94 28.19
N SER A 153 18.20 -23.91 27.29
CA SER A 153 18.14 -23.66 25.84
C SER A 153 16.79 -24.10 25.33
N SER A 154 16.13 -23.28 24.52
CA SER A 154 14.84 -23.62 23.94
C SER A 154 14.83 -23.48 22.42
N THR A 155 14.31 -24.55 21.83
CA THR A 155 14.09 -24.91 20.44
C THR A 155 12.69 -24.68 19.89
N GLY A 156 12.41 -23.82 18.90
CA GLY A 156 11.02 -23.73 18.45
C GLY A 156 10.70 -22.90 17.23
N HIS A 157 9.39 -22.67 17.05
CA HIS A 157 8.85 -21.72 16.09
C HIS A 157 8.02 -20.66 16.82
N VAL A 158 8.10 -19.44 16.31
CA VAL A 158 7.17 -18.38 16.67
C VAL A 158 6.37 -18.00 15.43
N VAL A 159 5.06 -17.94 15.59
CA VAL A 159 4.12 -17.43 14.59
C VAL A 159 3.55 -16.13 15.15
N ALA A 160 3.68 -15.06 14.38
CA ALA A 160 3.08 -13.78 14.66
C ALA A 160 1.97 -13.53 13.64
N ASN A 161 0.74 -13.42 14.13
CA ASN A 161 -0.40 -12.98 13.32
C ASN A 161 -0.63 -11.50 13.58
N VAL A 162 -0.73 -10.71 12.52
CA VAL A 162 -0.99 -9.28 12.60
C VAL A 162 -2.31 -8.97 11.95
N GLU A 163 -3.27 -8.61 12.80
CA GLU A 163 -4.65 -8.39 12.39
C GLU A 163 -4.93 -6.90 12.19
N HIS A 164 -5.84 -6.60 11.27
CA HIS A 164 -6.42 -5.26 11.08
C HIS A 164 -5.44 -4.15 10.66
N LEU A 165 -4.29 -4.48 10.08
CA LEU A 165 -3.35 -3.47 9.57
C LEU A 165 -4.03 -2.62 8.49
N LYS A 166 -3.93 -1.29 8.62
CA LYS A 166 -4.56 -0.31 7.73
C LYS A 166 -3.61 0.81 7.36
N ILE A 167 -3.52 1.09 6.07
CA ILE A 167 -2.82 2.25 5.54
C ILE A 167 -3.83 3.25 4.97
N HIS A 168 -3.51 4.53 5.11
CA HIS A 168 -4.23 5.63 4.49
C HIS A 168 -3.31 6.27 3.46
N LEU A 169 -3.76 6.25 2.21
CA LEU A 169 -3.09 6.87 1.08
C LEU A 169 -3.92 8.08 0.65
N LYS A 170 -3.28 9.23 0.57
CA LYS A 170 -3.87 10.46 0.06
C LYS A 170 -3.04 10.99 -1.11
N LEU A 171 -3.64 10.98 -2.29
CA LEU A 171 -3.09 11.57 -3.50
C LEU A 171 -3.75 12.93 -3.72
N ALA A 172 -2.98 13.93 -4.15
CA ALA A 172 -3.51 15.23 -4.52
C ALA A 172 -3.05 15.61 -5.92
N PHE A 173 -3.95 16.22 -6.68
CA PHE A 173 -3.66 16.84 -7.96
C PHE A 173 -3.73 18.35 -7.82
N ASP A 174 -2.61 19.03 -8.04
CA ASP A 174 -2.51 20.48 -8.04
C ASP A 174 -2.92 21.02 -9.41
N LEU A 175 -4.05 21.73 -9.47
CA LEU A 175 -4.58 22.27 -10.72
C LEU A 175 -3.75 23.45 -11.28
N ASN A 176 -2.95 24.12 -10.44
CA ASN A 176 -2.09 25.22 -10.89
C ASN A 176 -0.81 24.69 -11.52
N LEU A 177 -0.21 23.68 -10.90
CA LEU A 177 1.04 23.07 -11.35
C LEU A 177 0.81 21.97 -12.39
N ALA A 178 -0.41 21.45 -12.48
CA ALA A 178 -0.76 20.26 -13.25
C ALA A 178 0.15 19.07 -12.88
N GLN A 179 0.28 18.83 -11.57
CA GLN A 179 1.11 17.77 -11.01
C GLN A 179 0.33 16.96 -9.98
N VAL A 180 0.62 15.66 -9.91
CA VAL A 180 0.17 14.75 -8.87
C VAL A 180 1.22 14.71 -7.76
N GLU A 181 0.78 14.69 -6.50
CA GLU A 181 1.64 14.49 -5.35
C GLU A 181 1.05 13.41 -4.43
N VAL A 182 1.93 12.63 -3.79
CA VAL A 182 1.54 11.85 -2.61
C VAL A 182 1.48 12.83 -1.44
N GLN A 183 0.28 13.22 -1.03
CA GLN A 183 0.10 14.16 0.07
C GLN A 183 0.34 13.49 1.42
N SER A 184 -0.15 12.26 1.59
CA SER A 184 0.13 11.47 2.79
C SER A 184 0.06 9.98 2.50
N LEU A 185 0.88 9.22 3.21
CA LEU A 185 0.85 7.78 3.20
C LEU A 185 1.28 7.28 4.58
N ASP A 186 0.28 6.95 5.39
CA ASP A 186 0.46 6.73 6.82
C ASP A 186 -0.27 5.47 7.29
N PHE A 187 0.18 4.87 8.37
CA PHE A 187 -0.56 3.78 9.01
C PHE A 187 -1.69 4.36 9.86
N LYS A 188 -2.95 4.12 9.45
CA LYS A 188 -4.14 4.40 10.28
C LYS A 188 -4.19 3.50 11.50
N HIS A 189 -3.79 2.25 11.32
CA HIS A 189 -3.68 1.26 12.37
C HIS A 189 -2.55 0.30 11.99
N THR A 190 -1.60 0.12 12.90
CA THR A 190 -0.39 -0.67 12.65
C THR A 190 -0.56 -2.16 12.96
N GLY A 191 -1.79 -2.55 13.31
CA GLY A 191 -2.23 -3.93 13.51
C GLY A 191 -1.98 -4.47 14.92
N ASP A 192 -2.81 -5.41 15.32
CA ASP A 192 -2.69 -6.12 16.59
C ASP A 192 -1.87 -7.39 16.38
N ILE A 193 -0.80 -7.56 17.17
CA ILE A 193 0.13 -8.69 17.02
C ILE A 193 -0.19 -9.77 18.06
N ALA A 194 -0.57 -10.95 17.58
CA ALA A 194 -0.75 -12.16 18.39
C ALA A 194 0.41 -13.13 18.15
N LEU A 195 1.12 -13.50 19.23
CA LEU A 195 2.27 -14.41 19.17
C LEU A 195 1.90 -15.81 19.66
N THR A 196 2.23 -16.83 18.86
CA THR A 196 2.12 -18.24 19.24
C THR A 196 3.49 -18.89 19.21
N PHE A 197 3.89 -19.48 20.33
CA PHE A 197 5.16 -20.17 20.47
C PHE A 197 4.93 -21.69 20.50
N THR A 198 5.75 -22.43 19.76
CA THR A 198 5.78 -23.89 19.80
C THR A 198 7.21 -24.36 19.95
N GLY A 199 7.45 -25.48 20.64
CA GLY A 199 8.80 -26.02 20.75
C GLY A 199 9.13 -26.72 22.08
N VAL A 200 10.40 -27.08 22.22
CA VAL A 200 10.94 -27.78 23.39
C VAL A 200 11.64 -26.77 24.31
N GLY A 201 11.36 -26.87 25.61
CA GLY A 201 11.98 -26.02 26.64
C GLY A 201 11.40 -24.60 26.70
N VAL A 202 10.25 -24.37 26.08
CA VAL A 202 9.54 -23.08 26.06
C VAL A 202 8.73 -22.97 27.35
N LEU A 203 9.32 -22.33 28.36
CA LEU A 203 8.70 -22.11 29.67
C LEU A 203 8.00 -20.75 29.69
N ASP A 204 6.94 -20.61 30.51
CA ASP A 204 6.10 -19.41 30.57
C ASP A 204 6.92 -18.11 30.77
N TYR A 205 7.86 -18.11 31.72
CA TYR A 205 8.70 -16.92 31.96
C TYR A 205 9.62 -16.57 30.78
N ILE A 206 9.97 -17.54 29.91
CA ILE A 206 10.73 -17.30 28.68
C ILE A 206 9.79 -16.73 27.61
N ILE A 207 8.56 -17.24 27.51
CA ILE A 207 7.52 -16.72 26.61
C ILE A 207 7.25 -15.24 26.93
N ASP A 208 7.07 -14.89 28.20
CA ASP A 208 6.82 -13.51 28.61
C ASP A 208 7.97 -12.57 28.22
N ALA A 209 9.21 -13.01 28.46
CA ALA A 209 10.39 -12.23 28.09
C ALA A 209 10.51 -12.06 26.57
N MET A 210 10.24 -13.10 25.79
CA MET A 210 10.28 -13.05 24.32
C MET A 210 9.17 -12.19 23.74
N SER A 211 7.94 -12.29 24.27
CA SER A 211 6.76 -11.64 23.70
C SER A 211 6.91 -10.13 23.63
N ASN A 212 7.43 -9.51 24.69
CA ASN A 212 7.68 -8.06 24.71
C ASN A 212 8.73 -7.63 23.67
N SER A 213 9.84 -8.37 23.54
CA SER A 213 10.88 -8.03 22.57
C SER A 213 10.45 -8.32 21.13
N PHE A 214 9.73 -9.41 20.89
CA PHE A 214 9.35 -9.86 19.57
C PHE A 214 8.27 -8.97 18.96
N THR A 215 7.30 -8.54 19.77
CA THR A 215 6.24 -7.65 19.30
C THR A 215 6.81 -6.40 18.63
N GLY A 216 7.77 -5.71 19.28
CA GLY A 216 8.38 -4.50 18.72
C GLY A 216 9.20 -4.76 17.45
N ILE A 217 9.92 -5.87 17.38
CA ILE A 217 10.75 -6.22 16.22
C ILE A 217 9.87 -6.63 15.03
N PHE A 218 8.90 -7.51 15.26
CA PHE A 218 7.97 -7.95 14.22
C PHE A 218 7.12 -6.80 13.71
N HIS A 219 6.74 -5.86 14.58
CA HIS A 219 6.09 -4.63 14.17
C HIS A 219 6.90 -3.90 13.10
N ASN A 220 8.17 -3.58 13.39
CA ASN A 220 9.01 -2.84 12.46
C ASN A 220 9.24 -3.60 11.14
N LEU A 221 9.51 -4.91 11.21
CA LEU A 221 9.68 -5.74 10.02
C LEU A 221 8.44 -5.73 9.11
N ILE A 222 7.26 -5.82 9.71
CA ILE A 222 5.99 -5.80 8.97
C ILE A 222 5.74 -4.42 8.36
N LEU A 223 5.94 -3.35 9.12
CA LEU A 223 5.81 -2.00 8.60
C LEU A 223 6.76 -1.79 7.41
N ASP A 224 8.03 -2.17 7.52
CA ASP A 224 9.00 -2.00 6.44
C ASP A 224 8.62 -2.79 5.17
N MET A 225 8.08 -4.00 5.32
CA MET A 225 7.61 -4.78 4.16
C MET A 225 6.32 -4.21 3.56
N VAL A 226 5.37 -3.76 4.37
CA VAL A 226 4.18 -3.05 3.88
C VAL A 226 4.57 -1.78 3.15
N LYS A 227 5.56 -1.02 3.65
CA LYS A 227 6.05 0.17 2.97
C LYS A 227 6.60 -0.16 1.58
N LYS A 228 7.47 -1.16 1.46
CA LYS A 228 8.02 -1.57 0.15
C LYS A 228 6.95 -1.99 -0.85
N VAL A 229 5.90 -2.66 -0.38
CA VAL A 229 4.83 -3.20 -1.24
C VAL A 229 3.80 -2.12 -1.63
N ALA A 230 3.52 -1.17 -0.74
CA ALA A 230 2.43 -0.21 -0.92
C ALA A 230 2.88 1.23 -1.18
N MET A 231 4.08 1.62 -0.76
CA MET A 231 4.60 3.00 -0.90
C MET A 231 5.48 3.16 -2.12
N ASP A 232 6.55 2.37 -2.22
CA ASP A 232 7.55 2.52 -3.28
C ASP A 232 6.91 2.51 -4.68
N PRO A 233 5.96 1.60 -5.01
CA PRO A 233 5.28 1.64 -6.30
C PRO A 233 4.47 2.92 -6.51
N VAL A 234 3.77 3.40 -5.48
CA VAL A 234 2.93 4.62 -5.59
C VAL A 234 3.78 5.84 -5.90
N GLU A 235 4.95 5.96 -5.26
CA GLU A 235 5.88 7.07 -5.52
C GLU A 235 6.42 7.02 -6.96
N GLU A 236 6.85 5.85 -7.43
CA GLU A 236 7.31 5.66 -8.82
C GLU A 236 6.22 6.00 -9.85
N ILE A 237 4.97 5.62 -9.57
CA ILE A 237 3.83 5.91 -10.42
C ILE A 237 3.56 7.41 -10.49
N VAL A 238 3.54 8.08 -9.34
CA VAL A 238 3.34 9.54 -9.26
C VAL A 238 4.43 10.28 -10.03
N GLU A 239 5.68 9.84 -9.92
CA GLU A 239 6.78 10.41 -10.70
C GLU A 239 6.57 10.21 -12.20
N ALA A 240 6.22 9.01 -12.65
CA ALA A 240 5.97 8.72 -14.07
C ALA A 240 4.82 9.57 -14.65
N ILE A 241 3.73 9.76 -13.88
CA ILE A 241 2.61 10.61 -14.29
C ILE A 241 3.05 12.05 -14.45
N ASN A 242 3.82 12.58 -13.49
CA ASN A 242 4.32 13.94 -13.54
C ASN A 242 5.23 14.17 -14.76
N GLN A 243 6.09 13.19 -15.09
CA GLN A 243 6.91 13.25 -16.30
C GLN A 243 6.06 13.32 -17.58
N ILE A 244 4.97 12.53 -17.66
CA ILE A 244 4.05 12.58 -18.82
C ILE A 244 3.34 13.93 -18.90
N LEU A 245 2.84 14.44 -17.76
CA LEU A 245 2.16 15.73 -17.70
C LEU A 245 3.10 16.87 -18.12
N ASP A 246 4.34 16.87 -17.64
CA ASP A 246 5.35 17.84 -18.05
C ASP A 246 5.65 17.74 -19.55
N ASN A 247 5.83 16.54 -20.11
CA ASN A 247 6.07 16.35 -21.54
C ASN A 247 4.89 16.82 -22.41
N ALA A 248 3.65 16.61 -21.95
CA ALA A 248 2.45 16.99 -22.70
C ALA A 248 2.16 18.49 -22.63
N LEU A 249 2.40 19.12 -21.47
CA LEU A 249 2.08 20.52 -21.21
C LEU A 249 3.24 21.47 -21.54
N ARG A 250 4.47 20.96 -21.52
CA ARG A 250 5.70 21.68 -21.84
C ARG A 250 6.52 20.86 -22.85
N PRO A 251 6.00 20.65 -24.08
CA PRO A 251 6.75 19.90 -25.08
C PRO A 251 8.09 20.61 -25.31
N THR A 252 9.18 19.92 -25.02
CA THR A 252 10.53 20.39 -25.31
C THR A 252 10.59 20.68 -26.80
N THR A 253 10.71 21.95 -27.17
CA THR A 253 11.04 22.34 -28.55
C THR A 253 12.47 21.88 -28.83
N THR A 254 12.60 20.64 -29.31
CA THR A 254 13.84 20.14 -29.88
C THR A 254 14.09 20.90 -31.19
N HIS A 255 15.12 21.75 -31.19
CA HIS A 255 15.68 22.38 -32.39
C HIS A 255 16.56 21.41 -33.17
#